data_AF-A0A7U9SJY8-F1
#
_entry.id   AF-A0A7U9SJY8-F1
#
_cell.length_a   1.000
_cell.length_b   1.000
_cell.length_c   1.000
_cell.angle_alpha   90.00
_cell.angle_beta   90.00
_cell.angle_gamma   90.00
#
_symmetry.space_group_name_H-M   'P 1'
#
loop_
_entity.id
_entity.type
_entity.pdbx_description
1 polymer ?
#
loop_
_entity_poly.entity_id
_entity_poly.type
_entity_poly.pdbx_seq_one_letter_code
_entity_poly.pdbx_strand_id
1 'polypeptide(L)' 'MIVRGGEEQIDFAELKKVMRGVASHFKLRSINKDESHQEMIFELKVRGQMEMENVELISSVEGVKAVNWVAEAGENVG' A
#
# COMPACT_ATOMS: atom_id res chain seq x y z
N MET A 1 5.35 -0.69 -2.40
CA MET A 1 4.19 0.22 -2.44
C MET A 1 4.27 1.20 -1.30
N ILE A 2 3.92 2.46 -1.53
CA ILE A 2 3.90 3.52 -0.53
C ILE A 2 2.47 4.05 -0.44
N VAL A 3 1.89 4.03 0.75
CA VAL A 3 0.56 4.59 1.04
C VAL A 3 0.75 5.82 1.90
N ARG A 4 0.19 6.95 1.49
CA ARG A 4 0.29 8.22 2.20
C ARG A 4 -1.10 8.68 2.64
N GLY A 5 -1.19 9.10 3.89
CA GLY A 5 -2.33 9.80 4.48
C GLY A 5 -1.96 11.24 4.81
N GLY A 6 -2.99 12.01 5.18
CA GLY A 6 -2.85 13.41 5.61
C GLY A 6 -3.01 13.54 7.12
N GLU A 7 -3.72 14.59 7.55
CA GLU A 7 -4.04 14.86 8.95
C GLU A 7 -4.97 13.78 9.56
N GLU A 8 -5.85 13.21 8.74
CA GLU A 8 -6.71 12.09 9.12
C GLU A 8 -5.91 10.80 9.23
N GLN A 9 -6.13 10.04 10.32
CA GLN A 9 -5.50 8.73 10.45
C GLN A 9 -6.05 7.77 9.40
N ILE A 10 -5.15 7.04 8.75
CA ILE A 10 -5.52 5.94 7.86
C ILE A 10 -6.21 4.84 8.69
N ASP A 11 -7.39 4.39 8.24
CA ASP A 11 -8.01 3.19 8.78
C ASP A 11 -7.15 1.97 8.42
N PHE A 12 -6.24 1.62 9.32
CA PHE A 12 -5.29 0.54 9.10
C PHE A 12 -5.95 -0.84 9.08
N ALA A 13 -7.11 -1.01 9.71
CA ALA A 13 -7.82 -2.28 9.72
C ALA A 13 -8.46 -2.53 8.34
N GLU A 14 -9.14 -1.51 7.80
CA GLU A 14 -9.72 -1.59 6.45
C GLU A 14 -8.62 -1.66 5.39
N LEU A 15 -7.52 -0.89 5.55
CA LEU A 15 -6.36 -0.97 4.66
C LEU A 15 -5.82 -2.41 4.58
N LYS A 16 -5.62 -3.08 5.72
CA LYS A 16 -5.18 -4.48 5.73
C LYS A 16 -6.17 -5.42 5.05
N LYS A 17 -7.47 -5.20 5.22
CA LYS A 17 -8.51 -6.03 4.61
C LYS A 17 -8.48 -5.88 3.08
N VAL A 18 -8.38 -4.66 2.58
CA VAL A 18 -8.21 -4.38 1.15
C VAL A 18 -6.93 -5.01 0.61
N MET A 19 -5.80 -4.84 1.30
CA MET A 19 -4.50 -5.39 0.88
C MET A 19 -4.50 -6.92 0.73
N ARG A 20 -5.26 -7.63 1.56
CA ARG A 20 -5.43 -9.09 1.47
C ARG A 20 -6.20 -9.52 0.22
N GLY A 21 -7.10 -8.68 -0.29
CA GLY A 21 -7.80 -8.92 -1.55
C GLY A 21 -6.91 -8.69 -2.77
N VAL A 22 -5.97 -7.74 -2.66
CA VAL A 22 -5.09 -7.33 -3.76
C VAL A 22 -3.84 -8.21 -3.90
N ALA A 23 -3.24 -8.64 -2.78
CA ALA A 23 -1.95 -9.31 -2.78
C ALA A 23 -1.97 -10.63 -1.99
N SER A 24 -1.32 -11.65 -2.55
CA SER A 24 -1.14 -12.94 -1.89
C SER A 24 -0.21 -12.87 -0.67
N HIS A 25 0.66 -11.86 -0.64
CA HIS A 25 1.50 -11.53 0.50
C HIS A 25 1.61 -10.02 0.60
N PHE A 26 1.54 -9.50 1.82
CA PHE A 26 1.88 -8.13 2.12
C PHE A 26 2.60 -8.05 3.46
N LYS A 27 3.60 -7.17 3.53
CA LYS A 27 4.37 -6.91 4.74
C LYS A 27 4.57 -5.41 4.88
N LEU A 28 4.17 -4.87 6.02
CA LEU A 28 4.52 -3.51 6.40
C LEU A 28 6.03 -3.44 6.71
N ARG A 29 6.75 -2.57 6.00
CA ARG A 29 8.19 -2.38 6.12
C ARG A 29 8.53 -1.18 7.00
N SER A 30 7.77 -0.10 6.87
CA SER A 30 7.96 1.12 7.66
C SER A 30 6.64 1.86 7.85
N ILE A 31 6.52 2.55 8.99
CA ILE A 31 5.53 3.60 9.22
C ILE A 31 6.30 4.84 9.65
N ASN A 32 6.17 5.91 8.88
CA ASN A 32 6.60 7.24 9.27
C ASN A 32 5.32 8.04 9.58
N LYS A 33 5.17 8.51 10.82
CA LYS A 33 3.99 9.27 11.25
C LYS A 33 4.41 10.47 12.07
N ASP A 34 3.91 11.64 11.72
CA ASP A 34 3.93 12.87 12.51
C ASP A 34 2.50 13.43 12.65
N GLU A 35 2.37 14.64 13.18
CA GLU A 35 1.07 15.28 13.46
C GLU A 35 0.26 15.59 12.20
N SER A 36 0.91 15.74 11.05
CA SER A 36 0.32 16.18 9.79
C SER A 36 0.45 15.17 8.65
N HIS A 37 1.27 14.14 8.84
CA HIS A 37 1.67 13.22 7.80
C HIS A 37 1.71 11.78 8.30
N GLN A 38 1.22 10.86 7.47
CA GLN A 38 1.35 9.43 7.68
C GLN A 38 1.80 8.77 6.37
N GLU A 39 2.95 8.09 6.38
CA GLU A 39 3.45 7.29 5.28
C GLU A 39 3.67 5.85 5.74
N MET A 40 3.13 4.90 4.99
CA MET A 40 3.30 3.48 5.20
C MET A 40 3.94 2.85 3.98
N ILE A 41 5.04 2.13 4.18
CA ILE A 41 5.72 1.41 3.11
C ILE A 41 5.40 -0.07 3.24
N PHE A 42 4.83 -0.65 2.19
CA PHE A 42 4.49 -2.06 2.09
C PHE A 42 5.31 -2.76 1.01
N GLU A 43 5.78 -3.96 1.34
CA GLU A 43 6.26 -4.95 0.40
C GLU A 43 5.08 -5.87 0.04
N LEU A 44 4.81 -6.06 -1.26
CA LEU A 44 3.67 -6.85 -1.75
C LEU A 44 4.15 -7.92 -2.73
N LYS A 45 3.51 -9.10 -2.70
CA LYS A 45 3.59 -10.09 -3.78
C LYS A 45 2.25 -10.17 -4.51
N VAL A 46 2.25 -9.62 -5.72
CA VAL A 46 1.12 -9.65 -6.65
C VAL A 46 1.40 -10.63 -7.78
N ARG A 47 0.35 -11.23 -8.36
CA ARG A 47 0.49 -12.09 -9.54
C ARG A 47 0.52 -11.18 -10.77
N GLY A 48 1.66 -11.08 -11.43
CA GLY A 48 1.83 -10.20 -12.58
C GLY A 48 1.92 -8.73 -12.18
N GLN A 49 1.28 -7.84 -12.95
CA GLN A 49 1.25 -6.40 -12.66
C GLN A 49 0.06 -6.05 -11.76
N MET A 50 0.20 -4.98 -10.98
CA MET A 50 -0.91 -4.45 -10.19
C MET A 50 -1.92 -3.77 -11.10
N GLU A 51 -3.15 -4.27 -11.13
CA GLU A 51 -4.24 -3.67 -11.89
C GLU A 51 -4.67 -2.33 -11.28
N MET A 52 -5.08 -1.38 -12.12
CA MET A 52 -5.48 -0.03 -11.69
C MET A 52 -6.63 -0.06 -10.68
N GLU A 53 -7.61 -0.95 -10.88
CA GLU A 53 -8.74 -1.14 -9.95
C GLU A 53 -8.27 -1.47 -8.52
N ASN A 54 -7.18 -2.23 -8.38
CA ASN A 54 -6.62 -2.55 -7.06
C ASN A 54 -5.98 -1.32 -6.40
N VAL A 55 -5.34 -0.44 -7.19
CA VAL A 55 -4.79 0.84 -6.70
C VAL A 55 -5.91 1.78 -6.26
N GLU A 56 -6.98 1.87 -7.04
CA GLU A 56 -8.17 2.65 -6.72
C GLU A 56 -8.86 2.13 -5.45
N LEU A 57 -8.98 0.81 -5.30
CA LEU A 57 -9.53 0.18 -4.12
C LEU A 57 -8.73 0.54 -2.86
N ILE A 58 -7.40 0.47 -2.92
CA ILE A 58 -6.52 0.89 -1.81
C ILE A 58 -6.66 2.40 -1.54
N SER A 59 -6.79 3.21 -2.59
CA SER A 59 -6.94 4.66 -2.48
C SER A 59 -8.30 5.07 -1.90
N SER A 60 -9.30 4.19 -1.94
CA SER A 60 -10.64 4.45 -1.38
C SER A 60 -10.70 4.27 0.15
N VAL A 61 -9.65 3.72 0.76
CA VAL A 61 -9.58 3.56 2.22
C VAL A 61 -9.52 4.92 2.90
N GLU A 62 -10.35 5.11 3.94
CA GLU A 62 -10.41 6.36 4.69
C GLU A 62 -9.03 6.78 5.22
N GLY A 63 -8.73 8.08 5.09
CA GLY A 63 -7.44 8.66 5.46
C GLY A 63 -6.33 8.48 4.41
N VAL A 64 -6.49 7.62 3.39
CA VAL A 64 -5.53 7.52 2.29
C VAL A 64 -5.69 8.72 1.34
N LYS A 65 -4.57 9.39 1.05
CA LYS A 65 -4.49 10.53 0.12
C LYS A 65 -3.72 10.19 -1.15
N ALA A 66 -2.76 9.26 -1.07
CA ALA A 66 -2.03 8.81 -2.25
C ALA A 66 -1.53 7.37 -2.09
N VAL A 67 -1.47 6.65 -3.21
CA VAL A 67 -0.87 5.33 -3.33
C VAL A 67 0.15 5.36 -4.46
N ASN A 68 1.41 5.06 -4.14
CA ASN A 68 2.47 4.93 -5.12
C ASN A 68 2.90 3.47 -5.22
N TRP A 69 2.62 2.85 -6.37
CA TRP A 69 3.10 1.53 -6.70
C TRP A 69 4.43 1.63 -7.43
N VAL A 70 5.46 0.98 -6.87
CA VAL A 70 6.77 0.83 -7.50
C VAL A 70 6.95 -0.66 -7.73
N ALA A 71 6.96 -1.07 -9.00
CA ALA A 71 7.26 -2.44 -9.38
C ALA A 71 8.78 -2.62 -9.43
N GLU A 72 9.30 -3.47 -8.57
CA GLU A 72 10.67 -3.96 -8.68
C GLU A 72 10.59 -5.38 -9.24
N ALA A 73 10.96 -5.55 -10.50
CA ALA A 73 11.14 -6.88 -11.07
C ALA A 73 12.44 -7.43 -10.48
N GLY A 74 12.33 -8.37 -9.54
CA GLY A 74 13.48 -9.16 -9.14
C GLY A 74 13.95 -9.94 -10.35
N GLU A 75 15.01 -9.47 -11.01
CA GLU A 75 15.80 -10.34 -11.87
C GLU A 75 16.35 -11.43 -10.94
N ASN A 76 15.78 -12.64 -11.03
CA ASN A 76 16.42 -13.81 -10.47
C ASN A 76 17.70 -14.02 -11.26
N VAL A 77 18.80 -13.42 -10.80
CA VAL A 77 20.13 -13.81 -11.24
C VAL A 77 20.42 -15.15 -10.57
N GLY A 78 20.24 -16.22 -11.35
CA GLY A 78 20.66 -17.59 -11.00
C GLY A 78 22.13 -17.82 -11.31
#